data_AF-A0A8T3LYL9-F1
#
_entry.id   AF-A0A8T3LYL9-F1
#
_cell.length_a   1.000
_cell.length_b   1.000
_cell.length_c   1.000
_cell.angle_alpha   90.00
_cell.angle_beta   90.00
_cell.angle_gamma   90.00
#
_symmetry.space_group_name_H-M   'P 1'
#
loop_
_entity.id
_entity.type
_entity.pdbx_description
1 polymer ?
#
loop_
_entity_poly.entity_id
_entity_poly.type
_entity_poly.pdbx_seq_one_letter_code
_entity_poly.pdbx_strand_id
1 'polypeptide(L)'
;AIAYRSKAAVDGNYQSLAVTLAEAARDGRARLALGTHDSDLVERIAVSAKAIGAPRRVLEVHMLYGIRRNELSRLAACGHPAHSLVAYGESWYAWYMRRLAERPANVVFALRQLLP
;
A
#
# COMPACT_ATOMS: atom_id res chain seq x y z
N ALA A 1 -13.54 -11.27 19.01
CA ALA A 1 -12.27 -10.54 18.83
C ALA A 1 -12.44 -9.50 17.73
N ILE A 2 -11.90 -8.28 17.87
CA ILE A 2 -12.16 -7.15 16.95
C ILE A 2 -11.08 -6.93 15.87
N ALA A 3 -9.96 -7.65 15.92
CA ALA A 3 -8.86 -7.54 14.95
C ALA A 3 -8.11 -8.87 14.79
N TYR A 4 -7.62 -9.14 13.57
CA TYR A 4 -6.74 -10.27 13.29
C TYR A 4 -5.41 -10.14 14.03
N ARG A 5 -4.89 -11.26 14.55
CA ARG A 5 -3.65 -11.30 15.34
C ARG A 5 -2.42 -11.77 14.57
N SER A 6 -2.59 -12.58 13.52
CA SER A 6 -1.49 -13.08 12.70
C SER A 6 -1.30 -12.23 11.44
N LYS A 7 -0.03 -12.05 11.02
CA LYS A 7 0.28 -11.33 9.77
C LYS A 7 -0.42 -11.97 8.57
N ALA A 8 -0.40 -13.30 8.47
CA ALA A 8 -1.04 -14.03 7.38
C ALA A 8 -2.55 -13.75 7.28
N ALA A 9 -3.25 -13.68 8.43
CA ALA A 9 -4.68 -13.36 8.43
C ALA A 9 -4.94 -11.89 8.05
N VAL A 10 -4.08 -10.97 8.49
CA VAL A 10 -4.15 -9.55 8.11
C VAL A 10 -3.94 -9.39 6.61
N ASP A 11 -2.87 -9.96 6.05
CA ASP A 11 -2.52 -9.85 4.63
C ASP A 11 -3.58 -10.52 3.74
N GLY A 12 -4.06 -11.70 4.13
CA GLY A 12 -5.11 -12.42 3.40
C GLY A 12 -6.41 -11.62 3.36
N ASN A 13 -6.81 -11.04 4.50
CA ASN A 13 -8.01 -10.21 4.55
C ASN A 13 -7.83 -8.88 3.79
N TYR A 14 -6.64 -8.26 3.87
CA TYR A 14 -6.31 -7.06 3.09
C TYR A 14 -6.44 -7.33 1.60
N GLN A 15 -5.85 -8.44 1.11
CA GLN A 15 -5.96 -8.84 -0.29
C GLN A 15 -7.41 -9.10 -0.69
N SER A 16 -8.18 -9.83 0.12
CA SER A 16 -9.59 -10.11 -0.16
C SER A 16 -10.41 -8.82 -0.32
N LEU A 17 -10.27 -7.88 0.62
CA LEU A 17 -10.95 -6.58 0.55
C LEU A 17 -10.48 -5.75 -0.65
N ALA A 18 -9.19 -5.76 -0.97
CA ALA A 18 -8.66 -5.05 -2.12
C ALA A 18 -9.23 -5.58 -3.45
N VAL A 19 -9.42 -6.90 -3.58
CA VAL A 19 -10.05 -7.50 -4.77
C VAL A 19 -11.52 -7.11 -4.86
N THR A 20 -12.27 -7.14 -3.76
CA THR A 20 -13.67 -6.65 -3.73
C THR A 20 -13.76 -5.18 -4.12
N LEU A 21 -12.85 -4.32 -3.65
CA LEU A 21 -12.80 -2.93 -4.06
C LEU A 21 -12.37 -2.78 -5.52
N ALA A 22 -11.49 -3.65 -6.04
CA ALA A 22 -11.08 -3.63 -7.44
C ALA A 22 -12.26 -3.93 -8.38
N GLU A 23 -13.14 -4.85 -8.02
CA GLU A 23 -14.40 -5.11 -8.75
C GLU A 23 -15.29 -3.86 -8.78
N ALA A 24 -15.50 -3.24 -7.62
CA ALA A 24 -16.29 -2.01 -7.55
C ALA A 24 -15.64 -0.85 -8.31
N ALA A 25 -14.31 -0.72 -8.26
CA ALA A 25 -13.57 0.33 -8.96
C ALA A 25 -13.55 0.13 -10.48
N ARG A 26 -13.47 -1.12 -10.96
CA ARG A 26 -13.63 -1.46 -12.38
C ARG A 26 -14.96 -0.94 -12.93
N ASP A 27 -16.02 -1.07 -12.14
CA ASP A 27 -17.38 -0.64 -12.50
C ASP A 27 -17.64 0.85 -12.20
N GLY A 28 -16.62 1.61 -11.77
CA GLY A 28 -16.73 3.04 -11.44
C GLY A 28 -17.50 3.34 -10.15
N ARG A 29 -17.75 2.34 -9.30
CA ARG A 29 -18.53 2.46 -8.04
C ARG A 29 -17.67 2.77 -6.81
N ALA A 30 -16.35 2.63 -6.92
CA ALA A 30 -15.41 2.88 -5.83
C ALA A 30 -14.06 3.37 -6.36
N ARG A 31 -13.20 3.81 -5.43
CA ARG A 31 -11.79 4.11 -5.69
C ARG A 31 -10.94 3.16 -4.87
N LEU A 32 -10.00 2.47 -5.52
CA LEU A 32 -9.06 1.56 -4.87
C LEU A 32 -7.70 2.27 -4.68
N ALA A 33 -7.39 2.59 -3.42
CA ALA A 33 -6.11 3.14 -3.02
C ALA A 33 -5.43 2.21 -2.00
N LEU A 34 -4.35 1.56 -2.41
CA LEU A 34 -3.58 0.65 -1.57
C LEU A 34 -2.53 1.42 -0.77
N GLY A 35 -2.84 1.71 0.49
CA GLY A 35 -1.87 2.27 1.44
C GLY A 35 -0.96 1.19 2.02
N THR A 36 0.08 0.78 1.30
CA THR A 36 1.04 -0.24 1.75
C THR A 36 2.41 -0.10 1.08
N HIS A 37 3.44 -0.58 1.76
CA HIS A 37 4.82 -0.68 1.27
C HIS A 37 5.24 -2.13 0.98
N ASP A 38 4.32 -3.08 1.13
CA ASP A 38 4.53 -4.49 0.82
C ASP A 38 4.35 -4.71 -0.68
N SER A 39 5.45 -4.69 -1.43
CA SER A 39 5.49 -4.86 -2.88
C SER A 39 4.89 -6.18 -3.33
N ASP A 40 5.13 -7.26 -2.58
CA ASP A 40 4.63 -8.60 -2.93
C ASP A 40 3.11 -8.64 -2.80
N LEU A 41 2.57 -7.99 -1.76
CA LEU A 41 1.13 -7.84 -1.59
C LEU A 41 0.51 -7.00 -2.72
N VAL A 42 1.15 -5.89 -3.11
CA VAL A 42 0.70 -5.06 -4.24
C VAL A 42 0.65 -5.88 -5.53
N GLU A 43 1.71 -6.66 -5.83
CA GLU A 43 1.76 -7.48 -7.04
C GLU A 43 0.68 -8.57 -7.03
N ARG A 44 0.48 -9.26 -5.90
CA ARG A 44 -0.61 -10.25 -5.78
C ARG A 44 -1.97 -9.62 -6.03
N ILE A 45 -2.24 -8.44 -5.47
CA ILE A 45 -3.49 -7.71 -5.70
C ILE A 45 -3.60 -7.29 -7.17
N ALA A 46 -2.52 -6.81 -7.79
CA ALA A 46 -2.51 -6.41 -9.19
C ALA A 46 -2.82 -7.61 -10.13
N VAL A 47 -2.26 -8.79 -9.83
CA VAL A 47 -2.57 -10.03 -10.55
C VAL A 47 -4.04 -10.40 -10.38
N SER A 48 -4.58 -10.39 -9.15
CA SER A 48 -5.99 -10.69 -8.89
C SER A 48 -6.93 -9.68 -9.56
N ALA A 49 -6.62 -8.38 -9.51
CA ALA A 49 -7.38 -7.32 -10.14
C ALA A 49 -7.38 -7.47 -11.67
N LYS A 50 -6.24 -7.83 -12.26
CA LYS A 50 -6.14 -8.13 -13.70
C LYS A 50 -7.00 -9.33 -14.09
N ALA A 51 -7.03 -10.39 -13.26
CA ALA A 51 -7.82 -11.60 -13.54
C ALA A 51 -9.33 -11.33 -13.61
N ILE A 52 -9.84 -10.33 -12.88
CA ILE A 52 -11.24 -9.88 -12.93
C ILE A 52 -11.47 -8.75 -13.96
N GLY A 53 -10.49 -8.46 -14.82
CA GLY A 53 -10.59 -7.45 -15.88
C GLY A 53 -10.50 -6.00 -15.40
N ALA A 54 -10.01 -5.74 -14.19
CA ALA A 54 -9.79 -4.38 -13.71
C ALA A 54 -8.55 -3.78 -14.42
N PRO A 55 -8.66 -2.59 -15.06
CA PRO A 55 -7.53 -1.98 -15.74
C PRO A 55 -6.50 -1.44 -14.73
N ARG A 56 -5.20 -1.43 -15.09
CA ARG A 56 -4.12 -1.02 -14.18
C ARG A 56 -4.35 0.34 -13.50
N ARG A 57 -4.99 1.28 -14.22
CA ARG A 57 -5.31 2.62 -13.73
C ARG A 57 -6.26 2.67 -12.53
N VAL A 58 -7.01 1.61 -12.24
CA VAL A 58 -7.92 1.60 -11.08
C VAL A 58 -7.22 1.25 -9.78
N LEU A 59 -6.04 0.63 -9.86
CA LEU A 59 -5.27 0.24 -8.70
C LEU A 59 -4.23 1.34 -8.43
N GLU A 60 -4.53 2.19 -7.45
CA GLU A 60 -3.59 3.20 -6.98
C GLU A 60 -2.74 2.65 -5.84
N VAL A 61 -1.45 3.01 -5.80
CA VAL A 61 -0.53 2.62 -4.73
C VAL A 61 -0.04 3.85 -4.00
N HIS A 62 -0.17 3.84 -2.67
CA HIS A 62 0.13 4.98 -1.81
C HIS A 62 1.19 4.54 -0.78
N MET A 63 2.35 5.19 -0.81
CA MET A 63 3.47 4.93 0.11
C MET A 63 3.83 6.19 0.89
N LEU A 64 4.43 6.05 2.07
CA LEU A 64 4.97 7.19 2.83
C LEU A 64 6.14 7.81 2.07
N TYR A 65 6.26 9.13 2.16
CA TYR A 65 7.37 9.85 1.57
C TYR A 65 8.73 9.34 2.06
N GLY A 66 9.64 9.15 1.10
CA GLY A 66 11.01 8.69 1.35
C GLY A 66 11.17 7.16 1.42
N ILE A 67 10.09 6.39 1.55
CA ILE A 67 10.15 4.91 1.64
C ILE A 67 9.91 4.28 0.27
N ARG A 68 10.72 3.28 -0.11
CA ARG A 68 10.51 2.48 -1.35
C ARG A 68 10.36 3.32 -2.63
N ARG A 69 11.08 4.44 -2.72
CA ARG A 69 10.97 5.39 -3.86
C ARG A 69 11.15 4.71 -5.23
N ASN A 70 12.11 3.81 -5.36
CA ASN A 70 12.36 3.07 -6.61
C ASN A 70 11.16 2.20 -7.00
N GLU A 71 10.51 1.57 -6.02
CA GLU A 71 9.32 0.75 -6.26
C GLU A 71 8.13 1.59 -6.67
N LEU A 72 7.91 2.74 -6.00
CA LEU A 72 6.85 3.66 -6.36
C LEU A 72 7.03 4.17 -7.81
N SER A 73 8.27 4.50 -8.19
CA SER A 73 8.61 4.85 -9.58
C SER A 73 8.39 3.70 -10.56
N ARG A 74 8.75 2.46 -10.18
CA ARG A 74 8.50 1.25 -11.00
C ARG A 74 7.00 1.06 -11.24
N LEU A 75 6.18 1.17 -10.18
CA LEU A 75 4.73 1.02 -10.26
C LEU A 75 4.10 2.09 -11.17
N ALA A 76 4.57 3.34 -11.08
CA ALA A 76 4.18 4.40 -11.99
C ALA A 76 4.52 4.07 -13.46
N ALA A 77 5.75 3.59 -13.71
CA ALA A 77 6.16 3.16 -15.05
C ALA A 77 5.36 1.96 -15.58
N CYS A 78 4.85 1.10 -14.70
CA CYS A 78 3.95 0.00 -15.04
C CYS A 78 2.49 0.45 -15.29
N GLY A 79 2.17 1.74 -15.17
CA GLY A 79 0.84 2.29 -15.44
C GLY A 79 -0.12 2.28 -14.24
N HIS A 80 0.39 2.11 -13.02
CA HIS A 80 -0.39 2.29 -11.79
C HIS A 80 -0.27 3.75 -11.32
N PRO A 81 -1.37 4.42 -10.91
CA PRO A 81 -1.27 5.68 -10.20
C PRO A 81 -0.50 5.48 -8.89
N ALA A 82 0.61 6.20 -8.74
CA ALA A 82 1.52 6.03 -7.63
C ALA A 82 1.65 7.35 -6.86
N HIS A 83 1.31 7.33 -5.57
CA HIS A 83 1.21 8.51 -4.74
C HIS A 83 2.11 8.39 -3.51
N SER A 84 2.68 9.52 -3.11
CA SER A 84 3.48 9.64 -1.89
C SER A 84 2.73 10.45 -0.84
N LEU A 85 2.55 9.89 0.35
CA LEU A 85 2.01 10.60 1.49
C LEU A 85 3.11 11.45 2.13
N VAL A 86 3.00 12.76 1.95
CA VAL A 86 3.91 13.76 2.52
C VAL A 86 3.29 14.35 3.79
N ALA A 87 3.94 14.13 4.93
CA ALA A 87 3.63 14.86 6.17
C ALA A 87 4.44 16.16 6.21
N TYR A 88 3.79 17.27 6.58
CA TYR A 88 4.40 18.61 6.64
C TYR A 88 3.90 19.38 7.88
N GLY A 89 4.55 20.52 8.18
CA GLY A 89 4.27 21.35 9.37
C GLY A 89 5.24 21.10 10.52
N GLU A 90 5.26 21.95 11.55
CA GLU A 90 6.27 21.93 12.63
C GLU A 90 6.38 20.58 13.37
N SER A 91 5.26 19.89 13.54
CA SER A 91 5.18 18.61 14.26
C SER A 91 5.32 17.37 13.36
N TRP A 92 5.75 17.53 12.10
CA TRP A 92 5.84 16.43 11.13
C TRP A 92 6.70 15.27 11.66
N TYR A 93 7.82 15.58 12.34
CA TYR A 93 8.76 14.59 12.83
C TYR A 93 8.16 13.74 13.95
N ALA A 94 7.52 14.36 14.95
CA ALA A 94 6.86 13.66 16.04
C ALA A 94 5.74 12.75 15.55
N TRP A 95 4.94 13.23 14.57
CA TRP A 95 3.89 12.43 13.94
C TRP A 95 4.46 11.22 13.18
N TYR A 96 5.51 11.44 12.39
CA TYR A 96 6.17 10.40 11.59
C TYR A 96 6.79 9.32 12.48
N MET A 97 7.52 9.74 13.53
CA MET A 97 8.14 8.83 14.49
C MET A 97 7.09 8.03 15.28
N ARG A 98 5.95 8.63 15.64
CA ARG A 98 4.83 7.90 16.26
C ARG A 98 4.32 6.80 15.33
N ARG A 99 4.14 7.09 14.04
CA ARG A 99 3.68 6.11 13.05
C ARG A 99 4.66 4.96 12.83
N LEU A 100 5.95 5.23 12.88
CA LEU A 100 6.96 4.18 12.84
C LEU A 100 6.93 3.34 14.11
N ALA A 101 6.87 3.97 15.29
CA ALA A 101 6.97 3.31 16.59
C ALA A 101 5.78 2.39 16.94
N GLU A 102 4.61 2.59 16.32
CA GLU A 102 3.39 1.83 16.63
C GLU A 102 3.45 0.33 16.34
N ARG A 103 4.36 -0.12 15.48
CA ARG A 103 4.72 -1.54 15.37
C ARG A 103 6.23 -1.66 15.21
N PRO A 104 6.95 -2.35 16.12
CA PRO A 104 8.39 -2.55 16.01
C PRO A 104 8.81 -3.16 14.66
N ALA A 105 7.96 -4.02 14.10
CA ALA A 105 8.14 -4.58 12.76
C ALA A 105 8.12 -3.51 11.64
N ASN A 106 7.33 -2.44 11.79
CA ASN A 106 7.31 -1.33 10.83
C ASN A 106 8.59 -0.51 10.90
N VAL A 107 9.19 -0.34 12.09
CA VAL A 107 10.48 0.34 12.28
C VAL A 107 11.60 -0.44 11.59
N VAL A 108 11.68 -1.75 11.84
CA VAL A 108 12.69 -2.63 11.22
C VAL A 108 12.50 -2.69 9.70
N PHE A 109 11.26 -2.73 9.22
CA PHE A 109 10.94 -2.74 7.80
C PHE A 109 11.25 -1.40 7.11
N ALA A 110 10.94 -0.27 7.75
CA ALA A 110 11.29 1.06 7.23
C ALA A 110 12.81 1.24 7.17
N LEU A 111 13.56 0.84 8.22
CA LEU A 111 15.02 0.88 8.23
C LEU A 111 15.64 0.02 7.12
N ARG A 112 15.11 -1.20 6.89
CA ARG A 112 15.55 -2.05 5.77
C ARG A 112 15.24 -1.47 4.40
N GLN A 113 14.29 -0.54 4.29
CA GLN A 113 13.84 0.06 3.02
C GLN A 113 14.42 1.44 2.73
N LEU A 114 15.17 1.99 3.68
CA LEU A 114 16.06 3.13 3.46
C LEU A 114 17.39 2.68 2.85
N LEU A 115 17.71 1.39 2.94
CA LEU A 115 18.85 0.77 2.25
C LEU A 115 18.42 0.38 0.82
N PRO A 116 19.29 0.59 -0.19
CA PRO A 116 19.00 0.34 -1.60
C PRO A 116 18.65 -1.12 -1.90
#